data_AF-A0A5M4ET91-F1
#
_entry.id   AF-A0A5M4ET91-F1
#
_cell.length_a   1.000
_cell.length_b   1.000
_cell.length_c   1.000
_cell.angle_alpha   90.00
_cell.angle_beta   90.00
_cell.angle_gamma   90.00
#
_symmetry.space_group_name_H-M   'P 1'
#
loop_
_entity.id
_entity.type
_entity.pdbx_description
1 polymer ?
#
loop_
_entity_poly.entity_id
_entity_poly.type
_entity_poly.pdbx_seq_one_letter_code
_entity_poly.pdbx_strand_id
1 'polypeptide(L)'
;MFKRKITLGVITGLLGAFALSGTVFAQEKQSDSTPHDSINERIAEILGIERETLDSAIKTARKEYLKAKHNKSLAAMVEAGTITQEQANEIDTWKDNKPEVIDRLKKLVRENGGVKRHPEANLSNLVEKEVITQAEADEILAWKDAKPSYLNKLRESLKYRRDMKGPKSRYGQARNQHPDYERPGLSN
;
A
#
# COMPACT_ATOMS: atom_id res chain seq x y z
N MET A 1 10.96 4.82 -31.86
CA MET A 1 9.67 5.47 -31.55
C MET A 1 8.56 4.42 -31.62
N PHE A 2 8.16 3.83 -30.48
CA PHE A 2 7.10 2.80 -30.47
C PHE A 2 5.78 3.41 -29.99
N LYS A 3 4.82 3.55 -30.92
CA LYS A 3 3.47 4.04 -30.64
C LYS A 3 2.64 2.89 -30.05
N ARG A 4 2.28 2.98 -28.76
CA ARG A 4 1.34 2.04 -28.12
C ARG A 4 -0.09 2.55 -28.33
N LYS A 5 -0.89 1.79 -29.08
CA LYS A 5 -2.34 2.04 -29.24
C LYS A 5 -3.07 1.47 -28.03
N ILE A 6 -3.82 2.31 -27.32
CA ILE A 6 -4.65 1.90 -26.18
C ILE A 6 -6.04 1.56 -26.72
N THR A 7 -6.36 0.28 -26.79
CA THR A 7 -7.72 -0.18 -27.10
C THR A 7 -8.55 -0.09 -25.82
N LEU A 8 -9.47 0.87 -25.79
CA LEU A 8 -10.44 1.08 -24.72
C LEU A 8 -11.45 -0.08 -24.77
N GLY A 9 -11.41 -0.99 -23.80
CA GLY A 9 -12.39 -2.06 -23.66
C GLY A 9 -13.72 -1.50 -23.16
N VAL A 10 -14.74 -1.49 -24.02
CA VAL A 10 -16.13 -1.18 -23.67
C VAL A 10 -16.67 -2.33 -22.82
N ILE A 11 -16.91 -2.11 -21.54
CA ILE A 11 -17.61 -3.06 -20.68
C ILE A 11 -19.11 -2.78 -20.83
N THR A 12 -19.78 -3.60 -21.64
CA THR A 12 -21.23 -3.62 -21.77
C THR A 12 -21.84 -4.08 -20.45
N GLY A 13 -22.48 -3.17 -19.72
CA GLY A 13 -23.17 -3.48 -18.47
C GLY A 13 -24.45 -4.27 -18.73
N LEU A 14 -24.50 -5.51 -18.22
CA LEU A 14 -25.70 -6.33 -18.17
C LEU A 14 -26.24 -6.27 -16.73
N LEU A 15 -27.16 -5.34 -16.48
CA LEU A 15 -27.90 -5.22 -15.22
C LEU A 15 -29.05 -6.23 -15.24
N GLY A 16 -28.81 -7.42 -14.68
CA GLY A 16 -29.86 -8.40 -14.40
C GLY A 16 -30.48 -8.11 -13.03
N ALA A 17 -31.78 -7.78 -12.99
CA ALA A 17 -32.53 -7.67 -11.75
C ALA A 17 -32.75 -9.08 -11.15
N PHE A 18 -32.17 -9.35 -9.98
CA PHE A 18 -32.44 -10.57 -9.23
C PHE A 18 -33.36 -10.29 -8.04
N ALA A 19 -34.50 -10.99 -8.01
CA ALA A 19 -35.47 -10.97 -6.94
C ALA A 19 -34.91 -11.68 -5.69
N LEU A 20 -34.91 -10.99 -4.55
CA LEU A 20 -34.46 -11.50 -3.25
C LEU A 20 -35.51 -12.45 -2.66
N SER A 21 -35.36 -13.76 -2.90
CA SER A 21 -36.04 -14.79 -2.13
C SER A 21 -35.15 -15.19 -0.95
N GLY A 22 -35.47 -14.70 0.25
CA GLY A 22 -34.70 -14.94 1.46
C GLY A 22 -34.81 -16.38 1.95
N THR A 23 -33.71 -17.13 1.89
CA THR A 23 -33.49 -18.34 2.69
C THR A 23 -32.35 -18.07 3.65
N VAL A 24 -32.65 -18.01 4.94
CA VAL A 24 -31.63 -17.87 5.99
C VAL A 24 -31.00 -19.25 6.22
N PHE A 25 -29.84 -19.49 5.61
CA PHE A 25 -29.02 -20.64 5.98
C PHE A 25 -28.11 -20.23 7.14
N ALA A 26 -28.33 -20.85 8.30
CA ALA A 26 -27.37 -20.85 9.39
C ALA A 26 -26.15 -21.67 8.95
N GLN A 27 -25.10 -20.98 8.51
CA GLN A 27 -23.81 -21.60 8.25
C GLN A 27 -22.83 -21.18 9.34
N GLU A 28 -22.63 -22.08 10.28
CA GLU A 28 -21.44 -22.13 11.12
C GLU A 28 -20.23 -22.26 10.19
N LYS A 29 -19.52 -21.15 10.00
CA LYS A 29 -18.19 -21.14 9.41
C LYS A 29 -17.32 -20.31 10.32
N GLN A 30 -16.50 -21.00 11.11
CA GLN A 30 -15.31 -20.41 11.68
C GLN A 30 -14.34 -20.16 10.51
N SER A 31 -14.60 -19.09 9.76
CA SER A 31 -13.71 -18.62 8.72
C SER A 31 -12.55 -17.88 9.38
N ASP A 32 -11.35 -18.31 9.08
CA ASP A 32 -10.09 -17.64 9.41
C ASP A 32 -9.92 -16.36 8.54
N SER A 33 -11.03 -15.62 8.36
CA SER A 33 -11.16 -14.46 7.50
C SER A 33 -10.68 -13.22 8.25
N THR A 34 -9.78 -12.45 7.64
CA THR A 34 -9.34 -11.20 8.25
C THR A 34 -10.50 -10.20 8.32
N PRO A 35 -10.47 -9.20 9.22
CA PRO A 35 -11.52 -8.18 9.30
C PRO A 35 -11.79 -7.44 7.97
N HIS A 36 -10.82 -7.43 7.05
CA HIS A 36 -11.00 -6.88 5.71
C HIS A 36 -11.79 -7.80 4.78
N ASP A 37 -11.63 -9.11 4.92
CA ASP A 37 -12.31 -10.10 4.07
C ASP A 37 -13.81 -10.11 4.37
N SER A 38 -14.19 -9.97 5.65
CA SER A 38 -15.59 -9.90 6.07
C SER A 38 -16.29 -8.61 5.63
N ILE A 39 -15.59 -7.47 5.61
CA ILE A 39 -16.14 -6.19 5.13
C ILE A 39 -16.41 -6.27 3.63
N ASN A 40 -15.43 -6.72 2.85
CA ASN A 40 -15.61 -6.77 1.41
C ASN A 40 -16.62 -7.86 1.00
N GLU A 41 -16.77 -8.93 1.78
CA GLU A 41 -17.84 -9.92 1.58
C GLU A 41 -19.23 -9.29 1.75
N ARG A 42 -19.43 -8.47 2.80
CA ARG A 42 -20.66 -7.67 2.95
C ARG A 42 -20.86 -6.67 1.81
N ILE A 43 -19.81 -6.01 1.34
CA ILE A 43 -19.93 -5.06 0.22
C ILE A 43 -20.33 -5.80 -1.06
N ALA A 44 -19.74 -6.96 -1.33
CA ALA A 44 -20.08 -7.78 -2.48
C ALA A 44 -21.56 -8.23 -2.43
N GLU A 45 -22.01 -8.68 -1.26
CA GLU A 45 -23.40 -9.06 -0.99
C GLU A 45 -24.37 -7.88 -1.22
N ILE A 46 -24.09 -6.71 -0.63
CA ILE A 46 -24.92 -5.49 -0.78
C ILE A 46 -25.02 -5.05 -2.24
N LEU A 47 -23.91 -5.14 -2.97
CA LEU A 47 -23.84 -4.73 -4.37
C LEU A 47 -24.35 -5.82 -5.34
N GLY A 48 -24.62 -7.03 -4.84
CA GLY A 48 -25.03 -8.17 -5.68
C GLY A 48 -23.96 -8.58 -6.69
N ILE A 49 -22.68 -8.45 -6.34
CA ILE A 49 -21.54 -8.80 -7.22
C ILE A 49 -20.71 -9.92 -6.61
N GLU A 50 -19.95 -10.61 -7.46
CA GLU A 50 -19.00 -11.63 -7.01
C GLU A 50 -17.87 -11.03 -6.16
N ARG A 51 -17.48 -11.76 -5.12
CA ARG A 51 -16.39 -11.37 -4.20
C ARG A 51 -15.08 -11.11 -4.94
N GLU A 52 -14.73 -11.97 -5.90
CA GLU A 52 -13.51 -11.86 -6.71
C GLU A 52 -13.53 -10.61 -7.61
N THR A 53 -14.69 -10.30 -8.19
CA THR A 53 -14.91 -9.09 -8.99
C THR A 53 -14.69 -7.84 -8.15
N LEU A 54 -15.24 -7.78 -6.93
CA LEU A 54 -15.01 -6.66 -6.01
C LEU A 54 -13.53 -6.54 -5.63
N ASP A 55 -12.86 -7.65 -5.29
CA ASP A 55 -11.45 -7.62 -4.89
C ASP A 55 -10.55 -7.13 -6.03
N SER A 56 -10.82 -7.57 -7.26
CA SER A 56 -10.13 -7.08 -8.46
C SER A 56 -10.35 -5.58 -8.66
N ALA A 57 -11.59 -5.10 -8.54
CA ALA A 57 -11.92 -3.68 -8.68
C ALA A 57 -11.21 -2.83 -7.62
N ILE A 58 -11.23 -3.24 -6.35
CA ILE A 58 -10.52 -2.56 -5.26
C ILE A 58 -9.01 -2.55 -5.51
N LYS A 59 -8.43 -3.67 -5.95
CA LYS A 59 -7.00 -3.78 -6.28
C LYS A 59 -6.61 -2.81 -7.40
N THR A 60 -7.43 -2.72 -8.45
CA THR A 60 -7.23 -1.80 -9.57
C THR A 60 -7.34 -0.35 -9.13
N ALA A 61 -8.43 0.02 -8.43
CA ALA A 61 -8.62 1.38 -7.92
C ALA A 61 -7.48 1.84 -7.00
N ARG A 62 -6.99 0.95 -6.13
CA ARG A 62 -5.81 1.23 -5.29
C ARG A 62 -4.56 1.46 -6.13
N LYS A 63 -4.29 0.63 -7.15
CA LYS A 63 -3.13 0.80 -8.03
C LYS A 63 -3.18 2.14 -8.76
N GLU A 64 -4.33 2.50 -9.32
CA GLU A 64 -4.54 3.77 -10.04
C GLU A 64 -4.38 4.97 -9.11
N TYR A 65 -5.00 4.94 -7.93
CA TYR A 65 -4.87 6.00 -6.94
C TYR A 65 -3.40 6.20 -6.51
N LEU A 66 -2.67 5.11 -6.23
CA LEU A 66 -1.27 5.17 -5.85
C LEU A 66 -0.38 5.70 -6.99
N LYS A 67 -0.70 5.36 -8.25
CA LYS A 67 -0.01 5.90 -9.43
C LYS A 67 -0.27 7.40 -9.58
N ALA A 68 -1.53 7.83 -9.53
CA ALA A 68 -1.89 9.24 -9.61
C ALA A 68 -1.25 10.07 -8.48
N LYS A 69 -1.27 9.54 -7.24
CA LYS A 69 -0.62 10.18 -6.09
C LYS A 69 0.89 10.29 -6.28
N HIS A 70 1.53 9.28 -6.86
CA HIS A 70 2.96 9.30 -7.17
C HIS A 70 3.29 10.40 -8.17
N ASN A 71 2.59 10.43 -9.30
CA ASN A 71 2.82 11.40 -10.36
C ASN A 71 2.59 12.83 -9.87
N LYS A 72 1.54 13.05 -9.07
CA LYS A 72 1.29 14.32 -8.41
C LYS A 72 2.42 14.72 -7.46
N SER A 73 2.99 13.77 -6.72
CA SER A 73 4.12 14.03 -5.83
C SER A 73 5.39 14.38 -6.59
N LEU A 74 5.67 13.73 -7.72
CA LEU A 74 6.80 14.07 -8.58
C LEU A 74 6.64 15.47 -9.17
N ALA A 75 5.47 15.77 -9.75
CA ALA A 75 5.16 17.09 -10.30
C ALA A 75 5.35 18.20 -9.27
N ALA A 76 4.85 18.00 -8.04
CA ALA A 76 5.03 18.97 -6.96
C ALA A 76 6.50 19.16 -6.54
N MET A 77 7.34 18.12 -6.63
CA MET A 77 8.77 18.24 -6.35
C MET A 77 9.53 18.96 -7.47
N VAL A 78 9.11 18.79 -8.72
CA VAL A 78 9.63 19.53 -9.88
C VAL A 78 9.27 21.01 -9.76
N GLU A 79 8.00 21.31 -9.49
CA GLU A 79 7.52 22.69 -9.30
C GLU A 79 8.23 23.39 -8.14
N ALA A 80 8.47 22.67 -7.03
CA ALA A 80 9.23 23.19 -5.89
C ALA A 80 10.75 23.26 -6.14
N GLY A 81 11.24 22.92 -7.34
CA GLY A 81 12.66 22.89 -7.68
C GLY A 81 13.49 21.90 -6.84
N THR A 82 12.84 20.94 -6.17
CA THR A 82 13.53 19.93 -5.35
C THR A 82 14.20 18.87 -6.23
N ILE A 83 13.61 18.57 -7.39
CA ILE A 83 14.17 17.70 -8.42
C ILE A 83 13.95 18.34 -9.79
N THR A 84 14.71 17.91 -10.80
CA THR A 84 14.46 18.29 -12.20
C THR A 84 13.41 17.39 -12.86
N GLN A 85 12.91 17.79 -14.03
CA GLN A 85 11.99 16.94 -14.80
C GLN A 85 12.65 15.63 -15.25
N GLU A 86 13.94 15.67 -15.59
CA GLU A 86 14.73 14.48 -15.95
C GLU A 86 14.82 13.51 -14.78
N GLN A 87 15.09 14.02 -13.57
CA GLN A 87 15.10 13.21 -12.36
C GLN A 87 13.73 12.61 -12.07
N ALA A 88 12.63 13.36 -12.27
CA ALA A 88 11.29 12.80 -12.12
C ALA A 88 11.04 11.63 -13.09
N ASN A 89 11.46 11.78 -14.36
CA ASN A 89 11.32 10.73 -15.38
C ASN A 89 12.16 9.49 -15.05
N GLU A 90 13.38 9.66 -14.53
CA GLU A 90 14.23 8.55 -14.08
C GLU A 90 13.58 7.79 -12.91
N ILE A 91 12.97 8.50 -11.95
CA ILE A 91 12.28 7.88 -10.82
C ILE A 91 11.08 7.07 -11.30
N ASP A 92 10.27 7.62 -12.21
CA ASP A 92 9.15 6.89 -12.81
C ASP A 92 9.64 5.64 -13.55
N THR A 93 10.69 5.77 -14.37
CA THR A 93 11.28 4.65 -15.11
C THR A 93 11.78 3.54 -14.18
N TRP A 94 12.53 3.90 -13.14
CA TRP A 94 13.00 2.95 -12.14
C TRP A 94 11.84 2.24 -11.43
N LYS A 95 10.76 2.96 -11.11
CA LYS A 95 9.59 2.40 -10.43
C LYS A 95 8.77 1.49 -11.34
N ASP A 96 8.64 1.82 -12.63
CA ASP A 96 7.92 1.02 -13.62
C ASP A 96 8.66 -0.28 -13.96
N ASN A 97 10.00 -0.28 -13.86
CA ASN A 97 10.84 -1.48 -14.02
C ASN A 97 10.90 -2.38 -12.77
N LYS A 98 10.03 -2.17 -11.78
CA LYS A 98 10.00 -2.97 -10.55
C LYS A 98 9.53 -4.40 -10.85
N PRO A 99 10.32 -5.45 -10.52
CA PRO A 99 9.92 -6.84 -10.73
C PRO A 99 8.66 -7.21 -9.97
N GLU A 100 7.81 -8.07 -10.54
CA GLU A 100 6.55 -8.51 -9.92
C GLU A 100 6.78 -9.25 -8.59
N VAL A 101 7.89 -9.98 -8.48
CA VAL A 101 8.29 -10.70 -7.26
C VAL A 101 8.45 -9.77 -6.04
N ILE A 102 8.76 -8.48 -6.25
CA ILE A 102 8.86 -7.49 -5.17
C ILE A 102 7.54 -7.34 -4.40
N ASP A 103 6.39 -7.44 -5.07
CA ASP A 103 5.08 -7.25 -4.44
C ASP A 103 4.78 -8.35 -3.41
N ARG A 104 5.28 -9.57 -3.64
CA ARG A 104 5.16 -10.69 -2.70
C ARG A 104 6.37 -10.87 -1.78
N LEU A 105 7.54 -10.31 -2.13
CA LEU A 105 8.81 -10.51 -1.40
C LEU A 105 8.68 -10.29 0.10
N LYS A 106 8.01 -9.20 0.54
CA LYS A 106 7.86 -8.92 1.99
C LYS A 106 7.11 -10.05 2.72
N LYS A 107 6.10 -10.63 2.08
CA LYS A 107 5.33 -11.75 2.63
C LYS A 107 6.23 -13.00 2.71
N LEU A 108 6.91 -13.32 1.62
CA LEU A 108 7.82 -14.46 1.52
C LEU A 108 8.95 -14.40 2.57
N VAL A 109 9.59 -13.25 2.72
CA VAL A 109 10.66 -13.03 3.72
C VAL A 109 10.15 -13.26 5.13
N ARG A 110 8.94 -12.80 5.47
CA ARG A 110 8.35 -13.01 6.80
C ARG A 110 8.05 -14.48 7.06
N GLU A 111 7.48 -15.17 6.08
CA GLU A 111 7.09 -16.58 6.19
C GLU A 111 8.29 -17.53 6.23
N ASN A 112 9.43 -17.11 5.67
CA ASN A 112 10.62 -17.94 5.55
C ASN A 112 11.76 -17.58 6.52
N GLY A 113 11.47 -16.87 7.61
CA GLY A 113 12.45 -16.59 8.66
C GLY A 113 13.48 -15.52 8.30
N GLY A 114 13.08 -14.53 7.52
CA GLY A 114 13.96 -13.47 7.04
C GLY A 114 14.51 -12.56 8.14
N VAL A 115 15.73 -12.08 7.91
CA VAL A 115 16.47 -11.18 8.80
C VAL A 115 16.26 -9.73 8.37
N LYS A 116 15.86 -8.89 9.32
CA LYS A 116 15.63 -7.46 9.08
C LYS A 116 16.92 -6.77 8.65
N ARG A 117 16.86 -5.93 7.60
CA ARG A 117 18.01 -5.19 7.02
C ARG A 117 19.09 -6.03 6.34
N HIS A 118 18.84 -7.32 6.07
CA HIS A 118 19.75 -8.16 5.27
C HIS A 118 19.03 -8.68 4.01
N PRO A 119 18.72 -7.81 3.04
CA PRO A 119 17.92 -8.20 1.87
C PRO A 119 18.60 -9.29 1.03
N GLU A 120 19.91 -9.25 0.86
CA GLU A 120 20.68 -10.24 0.08
C GLU A 120 20.61 -11.63 0.73
N ALA A 121 20.84 -11.71 2.03
CA ALA A 121 20.72 -12.96 2.78
C ALA A 121 19.30 -13.52 2.71
N ASN A 122 18.28 -12.64 2.77
CA ASN A 122 16.89 -13.06 2.62
C ASN A 122 16.60 -13.62 1.23
N LEU A 123 17.15 -13.04 0.16
CA LEU A 123 17.00 -13.57 -1.19
C LEU A 123 17.69 -14.93 -1.32
N SER A 124 18.92 -15.07 -0.81
CA SER A 124 19.63 -16.35 -0.79
C SER A 124 18.81 -17.43 -0.08
N ASN A 125 18.26 -17.13 1.10
CA ASN A 125 17.43 -18.08 1.85
C ASN A 125 16.14 -18.46 1.10
N LEU A 126 15.56 -17.54 0.33
CA LEU A 126 14.35 -17.81 -0.46
C LEU A 126 14.66 -18.67 -1.69
N VAL A 127 15.84 -18.48 -2.31
CA VAL A 127 16.32 -19.33 -3.40
C VAL A 127 16.65 -20.73 -2.90
N GLU A 128 17.35 -20.84 -1.76
CA GLU A 128 17.69 -22.14 -1.13
C GLU A 128 16.44 -22.95 -0.78
N LYS A 129 15.36 -22.27 -0.38
CA LYS A 129 14.07 -22.89 -0.09
C LYS A 129 13.19 -23.08 -1.32
N GLU A 130 13.70 -22.76 -2.52
CA GLU A 130 13.00 -22.86 -3.80
C GLU A 130 11.67 -22.07 -3.86
N VAL A 131 11.53 -21.04 -3.03
CA VAL A 131 10.34 -20.17 -2.96
C VAL A 131 10.38 -19.10 -4.07
N ILE A 132 11.58 -18.72 -4.48
CA ILE A 132 11.85 -17.90 -5.66
C ILE A 132 12.98 -18.55 -6.46
N THR A 133 13.06 -18.23 -7.74
CA THR A 133 14.19 -18.69 -8.57
C THR A 133 15.41 -17.78 -8.41
N GLN A 134 16.59 -18.27 -8.78
CA GLN A 134 17.80 -17.44 -8.84
C GLN A 134 17.61 -16.24 -9.78
N ALA A 135 16.98 -16.45 -10.93
CA ALA A 135 16.69 -15.37 -11.87
C ALA A 135 15.81 -14.27 -11.26
N GLU A 136 14.78 -14.66 -10.47
CA GLU A 136 13.95 -13.68 -9.76
C GLU A 136 14.75 -12.92 -8.68
N ALA A 137 15.67 -13.58 -7.98
CA ALA A 137 16.56 -12.92 -7.03
C ALA A 137 17.50 -11.92 -7.74
N ASP A 138 18.03 -12.29 -8.90
CA ASP A 138 18.91 -11.44 -9.70
C ASP A 138 18.16 -10.22 -10.26
N GLU A 139 16.92 -10.38 -10.72
CA GLU A 139 16.05 -9.27 -11.13
C GLU A 139 15.81 -8.27 -9.99
N ILE A 140 15.59 -8.77 -8.77
CA ILE A 140 15.42 -7.93 -7.58
C ILE A 140 16.69 -7.12 -7.30
N LEU A 141 17.86 -7.76 -7.36
CA LEU A 141 19.15 -7.10 -7.14
C LEU A 141 19.43 -6.08 -8.23
N ALA A 142 19.24 -6.43 -9.50
CA ALA A 142 19.40 -5.52 -10.62
C ALA A 142 18.50 -4.29 -10.51
N TRP A 143 17.23 -4.47 -10.12
CA TRP A 143 16.31 -3.35 -9.89
C TRP A 143 16.74 -2.47 -8.70
N LYS A 144 17.26 -3.07 -7.64
CA LYS A 144 17.79 -2.34 -6.48
C LYS A 144 19.03 -1.51 -6.85
N ASP A 145 19.92 -2.07 -7.65
CA ASP A 145 21.17 -1.43 -8.07
C ASP A 145 20.94 -0.36 -9.14
N ALA A 146 19.92 -0.52 -9.98
CA ALA A 146 19.47 0.49 -10.93
C ALA A 146 18.81 1.71 -10.28
N LYS A 147 18.65 1.72 -8.94
CA LYS A 147 18.08 2.85 -8.21
C LYS A 147 18.96 4.10 -8.36
N PRO A 148 18.42 5.23 -8.85
CA PRO A 148 19.20 6.46 -8.99
C PRO A 148 19.88 6.89 -7.67
N SER A 149 21.19 7.14 -7.71
CA SER A 149 22.02 7.36 -6.51
C SER A 149 21.58 8.58 -5.68
N TYR A 150 21.07 9.63 -6.34
CA TYR A 150 20.55 10.82 -5.67
C TYR A 150 19.26 10.56 -4.87
N LEU A 151 18.53 9.46 -5.11
CA LEU A 151 17.30 9.16 -4.37
C LEU A 151 17.54 8.96 -2.87
N ASN A 152 18.71 8.45 -2.47
CA ASN A 152 19.04 8.32 -1.06
C ASN A 152 19.19 9.70 -0.41
N LYS A 153 19.89 10.63 -1.08
CA LYS A 153 20.02 12.02 -0.62
C LYS A 153 18.67 12.75 -0.61
N LEU A 154 17.87 12.57 -1.66
CA LEU A 154 16.51 13.12 -1.75
C LEU A 154 15.65 12.63 -0.59
N ARG A 155 15.65 11.33 -0.31
CA ARG A 155 14.90 10.73 0.80
C ARG A 155 15.30 11.33 2.15
N GLU A 156 16.60 11.45 2.41
CA GLU A 156 17.09 12.05 3.65
C GLU A 156 16.71 13.53 3.76
N SER A 157 16.81 14.30 2.67
CA SER A 157 16.39 15.71 2.64
C SER A 157 14.90 15.89 2.94
N LEU A 158 14.04 15.02 2.38
CA LEU A 158 12.59 15.04 2.62
C LEU A 158 12.25 14.64 4.05
N LYS A 159 13.01 13.71 4.63
CA LYS A 159 12.88 13.33 6.04
C LYS A 159 13.26 14.49 6.95
N TYR A 160 14.41 15.13 6.71
CA TYR A 160 14.83 16.31 7.45
C TYR A 160 13.79 17.45 7.41
N ARG A 161 13.24 17.76 6.22
CA ARG A 161 12.16 18.77 6.09
C ARG A 161 10.91 18.39 6.88
N ARG A 162 10.56 17.10 6.94
CA ARG A 162 9.42 16.62 7.72
C ARG A 162 9.66 16.80 9.22
N ASP A 163 10.85 16.44 9.68
CA ASP A 163 11.21 16.48 11.09
C ASP A 163 11.35 17.93 11.59
N MET A 164 11.85 18.84 10.74
CA MET A 164 11.91 20.29 10.99
C MET A 164 10.54 20.96 11.07
N LYS A 165 9.52 20.41 10.40
CA LYS A 165 8.14 20.92 10.51
C LYS A 165 7.48 20.55 11.86
N GLY A 166 8.23 19.89 12.74
CA GLY A 166 7.79 19.36 14.02
C GLY A 166 6.89 18.15 13.84
N PRO A 167 6.85 17.21 14.79
CA PRO A 167 5.75 16.26 14.84
C PRO A 167 4.46 17.09 14.92
N LYS A 168 3.49 16.86 14.02
CA LYS A 168 2.10 17.29 14.29
C LYS A 168 1.76 16.65 15.64
N SER A 169 1.77 17.45 16.71
CA SER A 169 1.63 16.93 18.05
C SER A 169 0.31 16.16 18.11
N ARG A 170 0.40 14.87 18.43
CA ARG A 170 -0.75 14.09 18.93
C ARG A 170 -1.03 14.43 20.41
N TYR A 171 -0.49 15.55 20.89
CA TYR A 171 -0.70 16.10 22.22
C TYR A 171 -1.53 17.38 22.09
N GLY A 172 -2.79 17.21 21.68
CA GLY A 172 -3.83 18.24 21.66
C GLY A 172 -5.08 17.81 22.43
N GLN A 173 -4.97 16.76 23.27
CA GLN A 173 -5.95 16.40 24.28
C GLN A 173 -5.24 16.31 25.64
N ALA A 174 -4.57 17.40 26.03
CA ALA A 174 -4.36 17.63 27.45
C ALA A 174 -5.74 17.94 28.03
N ARG A 175 -6.26 17.00 28.82
CA ARG A 175 -7.46 17.13 29.63
C ARG A 175 -7.41 18.49 30.33
N ASN A 176 -8.45 19.30 30.17
CA ASN A 176 -8.73 20.42 31.05
C ASN A 176 -8.75 19.89 32.48
N GLN A 177 -7.64 20.01 33.21
CA GLN A 177 -7.63 19.95 34.66
C GLN A 177 -8.21 21.28 35.11
N HIS A 178 -9.49 21.25 35.45
CA HIS A 178 -10.14 22.35 36.14
C HIS A 178 -9.61 22.37 37.59
N PRO A 179 -9.12 23.51 38.11
CA PRO A 179 -8.71 23.61 39.49
C PRO A 179 -9.96 23.72 40.39
N ASP A 180 -9.84 23.07 41.53
CA ASP A 180 -10.40 23.39 42.85
C ASP A 180 -11.87 23.87 42.96
N TYR A 181 -12.67 23.01 43.59
CA TYR A 181 -13.68 23.47 44.54
C TYR A 181 -13.59 22.60 45.80
N GLU A 182 -13.22 23.29 46.87
CA GLU A 182 -13.36 22.92 48.27
C GLU A 182 -14.68 22.19 48.53
N ARG A 183 -14.65 21.10 49.30
CA ARG A 183 -15.83 20.64 50.04
C ARG A 183 -15.50 20.66 51.54
N PRO A 184 -16.21 21.50 52.32
CA PRO A 184 -16.02 21.61 53.75
C PRO A 184 -16.74 20.49 54.49
N GLY A 185 -16.10 20.02 55.56
CA GLY A 185 -16.74 19.41 56.73
C GLY A 185 -17.18 17.96 56.57
N LEU A 186 -16.65 17.10 57.43
CA LEU A 186 -17.46 16.32 58.38
C LEU A 186 -16.55 15.88 59.53
N SER A 187 -16.73 16.55 60.67
CA SER A 187 -16.29 16.09 61.99
C SER A 187 -17.23 15.00 62.50
N ASN A 188 -16.69 13.85 62.88
CA ASN A 188 -16.72 13.29 64.24
C ASN A 188 -15.93 11.98 64.28
#